data_AF-A0A7C4M8S0-F1
#
_entry.id   AF-A0A7C4M8S0-F1
#
_cell.length_a   1.000
_cell.length_b   1.000
_cell.length_c   1.000
_cell.angle_alpha   90.00
_cell.angle_beta   90.00
_cell.angle_gamma   90.00
#
_symmetry.space_group_name_H-M   'P 1'
#
loop_
_entity.id
_entity.type
_entity.pdbx_description
1 polymer ?
#
loop_
_entity_poly.entity_id
_entity_poly.type
_entity_poly.pdbx_seq_one_letter_code
_entity_poly.pdbx_strand_id
1 'polypeptide(L)'
;MRIGIINIGKLVSGNIKKPLLDADAILIENGVIAEVGKEREISTEKADMIIDAKGMVLTPGLIDSHVHVAIGDFTPRQLTLGFIESAMHGGVTSMISAGEVHVPGRPVDPAGVKALAILAAKSYSRFRPGGVKVHGGGLILEPGLTEQDFKEMA
;
A
#
# COMPACT_ATOMS: atom_id res chain seq x y z
N MET A 1 -18.11 -8.60 -6.30
CA MET A 1 -17.25 -9.15 -7.37
C MET A 1 -16.38 -10.24 -6.76
N ARG A 2 -16.34 -11.41 -7.40
CA ARG A 2 -15.59 -12.60 -7.00
C ARG A 2 -14.50 -12.85 -8.04
N ILE A 3 -13.26 -13.04 -7.61
CA ILE A 3 -12.11 -13.34 -8.48
C ILE A 3 -11.47 -14.63 -7.99
N GLY A 4 -11.28 -15.60 -8.88
CA GLY A 4 -10.48 -16.79 -8.62
C GLY A 4 -9.09 -16.64 -9.24
N ILE A 5 -8.04 -16.88 -8.47
CA ILE A 5 -6.67 -17.06 -8.98
C ILE A 5 -6.36 -18.55 -8.84
N ILE A 6 -6.07 -19.23 -9.94
CA ILE A 6 -5.88 -20.69 -9.98
C ILE A 6 -4.52 -21.07 -10.55
N ASN A 7 -4.17 -22.35 -10.47
CA ASN A 7 -2.94 -22.90 -11.04
C ASN A 7 -1.67 -22.14 -10.56
N ILE A 8 -1.65 -21.78 -9.29
CA ILE A 8 -0.50 -21.13 -8.64
C ILE A 8 0.57 -22.19 -8.38
N GLY A 9 1.78 -21.98 -8.90
CA GLY A 9 2.88 -22.94 -8.73
C GLY A 9 3.50 -22.89 -7.33
N LYS A 10 3.53 -21.71 -6.71
CA LYS A 10 3.97 -21.53 -5.33
C LYS A 10 3.27 -20.33 -4.69
N LEU A 11 2.67 -20.55 -3.52
CA LEU A 11 2.02 -19.49 -2.77
C LEU A 11 2.87 -19.06 -1.57
N VAL A 12 3.38 -17.82 -1.62
CA VAL A 12 4.08 -17.17 -0.50
C VAL A 12 3.05 -16.42 0.34
N SER A 13 3.05 -16.63 1.65
CA SER A 13 2.01 -16.07 2.53
C SER A 13 2.32 -14.66 3.07
N GLY A 14 3.59 -14.28 3.10
CA GLY A 14 4.09 -13.11 3.85
C GLY A 14 4.16 -13.31 5.37
N ASN A 15 3.71 -14.44 5.91
CA ASN A 15 3.86 -14.78 7.31
C ASN A 15 5.18 -15.52 7.55
N ILE A 16 6.13 -14.90 8.24
CA ILE A 16 7.45 -15.47 8.52
C ILE A 16 7.40 -16.84 9.22
N LYS A 17 6.36 -17.12 10.00
CA LYS A 17 6.20 -18.40 10.70
C LYS A 17 5.66 -19.52 9.79
N LYS A 18 4.98 -19.16 8.71
CA LYS A 18 4.43 -20.09 7.72
C LYS A 18 4.60 -19.48 6.31
N PRO A 19 5.84 -19.35 5.82
CA PRO A 19 6.16 -18.50 4.65
C PRO A 19 5.60 -19.05 3.34
N LEU A 20 5.41 -20.36 3.26
CA LEU A 20 4.82 -21.05 2.11
C LEU A 20 3.53 -21.73 2.53
N LEU A 21 2.52 -21.67 1.67
CA LEU A 21 1.26 -22.39 1.82
C LEU A 21 1.20 -23.53 0.80
N ASP A 22 0.69 -24.69 1.24
CA ASP A 22 0.37 -25.80 0.34
C ASP A 22 -1.00 -25.57 -0.30
N ALA A 23 -1.05 -24.65 -1.26
CA ALA A 23 -2.25 -24.20 -1.95
C ALA A 23 -1.88 -23.77 -3.37
N ASP A 24 -2.79 -23.99 -4.32
CA ASP A 24 -2.63 -23.62 -5.73
C ASP A 24 -3.77 -22.70 -6.23
N ALA A 25 -4.67 -22.27 -5.34
CA ALA A 25 -5.73 -21.33 -5.68
C ALA A 25 -6.12 -20.38 -4.52
N ILE A 26 -6.64 -19.20 -4.89
CA ILE A 26 -7.20 -18.18 -4.00
C ILE A 26 -8.54 -17.69 -4.55
N LEU A 27 -9.54 -17.60 -3.68
CA LEU A 27 -10.80 -16.91 -3.97
C LEU A 27 -10.81 -15.55 -3.26
N ILE A 28 -11.09 -14.50 -4.02
CA ILE A 28 -11.23 -13.13 -3.54
C ILE A 28 -12.69 -12.72 -3.69
N GLU A 29 -13.31 -12.22 -2.62
CA GLU A 29 -14.66 -11.69 -2.63
C GLU A 29 -14.66 -10.25 -2.12
N ASN A 30 -15.22 -9.35 -2.94
CA ASN A 30 -15.37 -7.93 -2.59
C ASN A 30 -14.06 -7.27 -2.12
N GLY A 31 -12.94 -7.63 -2.76
CA GLY A 31 -11.61 -7.07 -2.49
C GLY A 31 -10.88 -7.68 -1.30
N VAL A 32 -11.41 -8.75 -0.70
CA VAL A 32 -10.80 -9.46 0.43
C VAL A 32 -10.57 -10.92 0.05
N ILE A 33 -9.47 -11.52 0.52
CA ILE A 33 -9.22 -12.96 0.37
C ILE A 33 -10.26 -13.71 1.22
N ALA A 34 -11.13 -14.47 0.55
CA ALA A 34 -12.17 -15.26 1.20
C ALA A 34 -11.68 -16.68 1.52
N GLU A 35 -10.99 -17.32 0.57
CA GLU A 35 -10.49 -18.69 0.72
C GLU A 35 -9.11 -18.85 0.08
N VAL A 36 -8.30 -19.75 0.65
CA VAL A 36 -6.99 -20.15 0.14
C VAL A 36 -6.89 -21.66 0.30
N GLY A 37 -6.58 -22.38 -0.79
CA GLY A 37 -6.55 -23.84 -0.74
C GLY A 37 -6.14 -24.47 -2.06
N LYS A 38 -6.44 -25.76 -2.21
CA LYS A 38 -6.33 -26.43 -3.52
C LYS A 38 -7.52 -26.04 -4.39
N GLU A 39 -7.31 -25.84 -5.68
CA GLU A 39 -8.35 -25.45 -6.64
C GLU A 39 -9.56 -26.38 -6.58
N ARG A 40 -9.33 -27.69 -6.47
CA ARG A 40 -10.40 -28.70 -6.35
C ARG A 40 -11.23 -28.62 -5.05
N GLU A 41 -10.76 -27.86 -4.06
CA GLU A 41 -11.33 -27.75 -2.70
C GLU A 41 -12.02 -26.41 -2.47
N ILE A 42 -11.79 -25.40 -3.31
CA ILE A 42 -12.37 -24.05 -3.18
C ILE A 42 -13.26 -23.73 -4.39
N SER A 43 -14.34 -22.97 -4.17
CA SER A 43 -15.36 -22.71 -5.22
C SER A 43 -14.98 -21.62 -6.22
N THR A 44 -13.80 -21.71 -6.83
CA THR A 44 -13.31 -20.74 -7.82
C THR A 44 -14.10 -20.78 -9.12
N GLU A 45 -14.71 -21.91 -9.49
CA GLU A 45 -15.51 -22.07 -10.71
C GLU A 45 -16.74 -21.15 -10.80
N LYS A 46 -17.15 -20.58 -9.66
CA LYS A 46 -18.25 -19.63 -9.54
C LYS A 46 -17.80 -18.17 -9.46
N ALA A 47 -16.50 -17.89 -9.66
CA ALA A 47 -15.99 -16.53 -9.65
C ALA A 47 -16.45 -15.76 -10.91
N ASP A 48 -16.65 -14.45 -10.77
CA ASP A 48 -17.01 -13.57 -11.90
C ASP A 48 -15.83 -13.44 -12.89
N MET A 49 -14.60 -13.62 -12.39
CA MET A 49 -13.36 -13.55 -13.15
C MET A 49 -12.40 -14.63 -12.69
N ILE A 50 -11.74 -15.30 -13.63
CA ILE A 50 -10.67 -16.27 -13.38
C ILE A 50 -9.35 -15.75 -13.91
N ILE A 51 -8.30 -15.85 -13.09
CA ILE A 51 -6.92 -15.55 -13.42
C ILE A 51 -6.13 -16.86 -13.31
N ASP A 52 -5.68 -17.39 -14.44
CA ASP A 52 -4.78 -18.54 -14.49
C ASP A 52 -3.33 -18.07 -14.28
N ALA A 53 -2.73 -18.45 -13.15
CA ALA A 53 -1.37 -18.09 -12.81
C ALA A 53 -0.30 -18.90 -13.57
N LYS A 54 -0.67 -19.93 -14.33
CA LYS A 54 0.23 -20.71 -15.20
C LYS A 54 1.50 -21.22 -14.48
N GLY A 55 1.35 -21.65 -13.23
CA GLY A 55 2.46 -22.13 -12.42
C GLY A 55 3.39 -21.03 -11.88
N MET A 56 3.03 -19.75 -12.00
CA MET A 56 3.80 -18.63 -11.43
C MET A 56 3.77 -18.65 -9.90
N VAL A 57 4.70 -17.91 -9.31
CA VAL A 57 4.74 -17.64 -7.87
C VAL A 57 3.78 -16.49 -7.57
N LEU A 58 2.87 -16.70 -6.63
CA LEU A 58 2.01 -15.65 -6.09
C LEU A 58 2.54 -15.22 -4.72
N THR A 59 2.63 -13.90 -4.52
CA THR A 59 3.10 -13.28 -3.27
C THR A 59 2.15 -12.18 -2.84
N PRO A 60 2.15 -11.75 -1.57
CA PRO A 60 1.47 -10.54 -1.17
C PRO A 60 2.07 -9.33 -1.88
N GLY A 61 1.26 -8.30 -2.14
CA GLY A 61 1.77 -7.03 -2.61
C GLY A 61 2.80 -6.46 -1.63
N LEU A 62 3.88 -5.87 -2.16
CA LEU A 62 4.96 -5.36 -1.33
C LEU A 62 4.52 -4.11 -0.57
N ILE A 63 5.12 -3.91 0.60
CA ILE A 63 4.97 -2.71 1.42
C ILE A 63 6.30 -1.99 1.42
N ASP A 64 6.34 -0.78 0.86
CA ASP A 64 7.47 0.11 1.08
C ASP A 64 7.24 0.88 2.38
N SER A 65 7.97 0.50 3.43
CA SER A 65 7.82 1.06 4.76
C SER A 65 8.46 2.44 4.93
N HIS A 66 9.20 2.95 3.94
CA HIS A 66 9.93 4.21 4.07
C HIS A 66 9.92 4.99 2.76
N VAL A 67 8.88 5.82 2.58
CA VAL A 67 8.74 6.66 1.39
C VAL A 67 8.67 8.13 1.77
N HIS A 68 9.53 8.95 1.18
CA HIS A 68 9.42 10.41 1.28
C HIS A 68 8.53 10.95 0.16
N VAL A 69 7.23 10.92 0.39
CA VAL A 69 6.23 11.49 -0.52
C VAL A 69 6.18 13.01 -0.39
N ALA A 70 5.52 13.68 -1.34
CA ALA A 70 5.13 15.08 -1.22
C ALA A 70 3.60 15.15 -1.28
N ILE A 71 3.03 15.71 -2.34
CA ILE A 71 1.59 15.63 -2.64
C ILE A 71 1.40 15.12 -4.07
N GLY A 72 0.52 14.14 -4.24
CA GLY A 72 0.27 13.49 -5.52
C GLY A 72 1.39 12.51 -5.89
N ASP A 73 1.68 12.38 -7.17
CA ASP A 73 2.67 11.44 -7.72
C ASP A 73 3.88 12.14 -8.35
N PHE A 74 4.31 13.24 -7.74
CA PHE A 74 5.51 13.97 -8.13
C PHE A 74 6.45 14.08 -6.95
N THR A 75 7.72 13.74 -7.17
CA THR A 75 8.80 14.01 -6.21
C THR A 75 9.66 15.18 -6.69
N PRO A 76 9.74 16.28 -5.91
CA PRO A 76 10.64 17.39 -6.22
C PRO A 76 12.11 17.05 -5.96
N ARG A 77 12.39 16.02 -5.15
CA ARG A 77 13.77 15.68 -4.74
C ARG A 77 14.61 15.17 -5.91
N GLN A 78 13.98 14.45 -6.84
CA GLN A 78 14.60 13.91 -8.06
C GLN A 78 13.95 14.46 -9.34
N LEU A 79 13.01 15.41 -9.24
CA LEU A 79 12.25 15.95 -10.36
C LEU A 79 11.57 14.84 -11.20
N THR A 80 10.89 13.91 -10.53
CA THR A 80 10.30 12.73 -11.17
C THR A 80 8.79 12.70 -10.98
N LEU A 81 8.06 12.55 -12.09
CA LEU A 81 6.62 12.31 -12.12
C LEU A 81 6.34 10.81 -12.23
N GLY A 82 5.27 10.33 -11.60
CA GLY A 82 4.82 8.93 -11.71
C GLY A 82 5.67 7.95 -10.92
N PHE A 83 6.34 8.38 -9.84
CA PHE A 83 7.26 7.51 -9.10
C PHE A 83 6.51 6.44 -8.28
N ILE A 84 5.31 6.76 -7.78
CA ILE A 84 4.44 5.82 -7.06
C ILE A 84 3.85 4.82 -8.04
N GLU A 85 3.35 5.28 -9.19
CA GLU A 85 2.91 4.39 -10.27
C GLU A 85 4.05 3.49 -10.78
N SER A 86 5.28 4.02 -10.87
CA SER A 86 6.44 3.23 -11.23
C SER A 86 6.73 2.14 -10.19
N ALA A 87 6.68 2.47 -8.89
CA ALA A 87 6.84 1.50 -7.81
C ALA A 87 5.72 0.43 -7.81
N MET A 88 4.49 0.79 -8.20
CA MET A 88 3.39 -0.16 -8.38
C MET A 88 3.72 -1.23 -9.41
N HIS A 89 4.31 -0.86 -10.55
CA HIS A 89 4.78 -1.82 -11.54
C HIS A 89 5.90 -2.74 -11.01
N GLY A 90 6.65 -2.28 -10.00
CA GLY A 90 7.61 -3.09 -9.24
C GLY A 90 6.98 -4.00 -8.17
N GLY A 91 5.65 -3.98 -8.00
CA GLY A 91 4.91 -4.82 -7.05
C GLY A 91 4.58 -4.14 -5.72
N VAL A 92 4.90 -2.85 -5.54
CA VAL A 92 4.52 -2.10 -4.33
C VAL A 92 3.03 -1.78 -4.36
N THR A 93 2.30 -2.25 -3.35
CA THR A 93 0.85 -2.02 -3.25
C THR A 93 0.47 -1.09 -2.10
N SER A 94 1.38 -0.92 -1.14
CA SER A 94 1.21 -0.02 0.00
C SER A 94 2.52 0.72 0.29
N MET A 95 2.41 1.98 0.69
CA MET A 95 3.54 2.83 1.06
C MET A 95 3.28 3.50 2.41
N ILE A 96 4.30 3.58 3.25
CA ILE A 96 4.25 4.32 4.51
C ILE A 96 5.12 5.57 4.37
N SER A 97 4.51 6.74 4.57
CA SER A 97 5.24 8.00 4.55
C SER A 97 6.24 8.05 5.71
N ALA A 98 7.50 8.30 5.39
CA ALA A 98 8.55 8.67 6.34
C ALA A 98 8.61 10.20 6.54
N GLY A 99 7.52 10.89 6.18
CA GLY A 99 7.37 12.33 6.27
C GLY A 99 7.61 13.05 4.94
N GLU A 100 6.82 14.10 4.73
CA GLU A 100 6.81 14.93 3.53
C GLU A 100 7.97 15.96 3.52
N VAL A 101 9.18 15.49 3.85
CA VAL A 101 10.40 16.32 4.05
C VAL A 101 10.81 17.12 2.81
N HIS A 102 10.41 16.68 1.63
CA HIS A 102 10.81 17.29 0.36
C HIS A 102 9.78 18.28 -0.20
N VAL A 103 8.68 18.53 0.50
CA VAL A 103 7.72 19.57 0.11
C VAL A 103 8.45 20.91 -0.01
N PRO A 104 8.41 21.58 -1.18
CA PRO A 104 9.07 22.87 -1.33
C PRO A 104 8.48 23.89 -0.36
N GLY A 105 9.34 24.53 0.44
CA GLY A 105 8.90 25.46 1.48
C GLY A 105 8.23 24.80 2.69
N ARG A 106 8.54 23.52 2.97
CA ARG A 106 8.03 22.79 4.14
C ARG A 106 8.11 23.64 5.42
N PRO A 107 7.00 23.79 6.17
CA PRO A 107 7.02 24.49 7.45
C PRO A 107 7.84 23.74 8.50
N VAL A 108 8.33 24.48 9.50
CA VAL A 108 9.16 23.95 10.61
C VAL A 108 8.62 24.33 12.00
N ASP A 109 7.49 25.03 12.05
CA ASP A 109 6.78 25.32 13.30
C ASP A 109 5.71 24.24 13.59
N PRO A 110 5.30 24.06 14.86
CA PRO A 110 4.33 23.02 15.26
C PRO A 110 3.01 23.06 14.48
N ALA A 111 2.44 24.24 14.25
CA ALA A 111 1.17 24.38 13.56
C ALA A 111 1.31 23.96 12.08
N GLY A 112 2.40 24.38 11.44
CA GLY A 112 2.69 24.06 10.05
C GLY A 112 2.97 22.58 9.80
N VAL A 113 3.81 21.92 10.62
CA VAL A 113 4.09 20.48 10.41
C VAL A 113 2.87 19.60 10.68
N LYS A 114 2.06 19.96 11.67
CA LYS A 114 0.76 19.34 11.93
C LYS A 114 -0.18 19.50 10.73
N ALA A 115 -0.33 20.73 10.23
CA ALA A 115 -1.19 21.00 9.08
C ALA A 115 -0.75 20.21 7.84
N LEU A 116 0.56 20.13 7.56
CA LEU A 116 1.10 19.36 6.45
C LEU A 116 0.80 17.85 6.59
N ALA A 117 1.03 17.28 7.77
CA ALA A 117 0.75 15.87 8.03
C ALA A 117 -0.73 15.54 7.80
N ILE A 118 -1.65 16.35 8.36
CA ILE A 118 -3.10 16.18 8.18
C ILE A 118 -3.49 16.30 6.70
N LEU A 119 -2.95 17.30 5.99
CA LEU A 119 -3.22 17.50 4.57
C LEU A 119 -2.78 16.30 3.75
N ALA A 120 -1.55 15.80 3.95
CA ALA A 120 -1.02 14.67 3.21
C ALA A 120 -1.83 13.39 3.49
N ALA A 121 -2.13 13.09 4.75
CA ALA A 121 -2.95 11.94 5.14
C ALA A 121 -4.33 11.97 4.45
N LYS A 122 -5.02 13.12 4.51
CA LYS A 122 -6.34 13.27 3.87
C LYS A 122 -6.25 13.21 2.34
N SER A 123 -5.23 13.84 1.74
CA SER A 123 -5.02 13.82 0.29
C SER A 123 -4.85 12.40 -0.24
N TYR A 124 -3.95 11.61 0.34
CA TYR A 124 -3.71 10.24 -0.10
C TYR A 124 -4.84 9.25 0.28
N SER A 125 -5.63 9.54 1.31
CA SER A 125 -6.85 8.78 1.59
C SER A 125 -7.91 8.91 0.48
N ARG A 126 -7.91 10.04 -0.23
CA ARG A 126 -8.85 10.37 -1.32
C ARG A 126 -8.32 10.03 -2.70
N PHE A 127 -6.99 10.07 -2.88
CA PHE A 127 -6.34 9.81 -4.16
C PHE A 127 -5.24 8.78 -4.01
N ARG A 128 -5.34 7.70 -4.78
CA ARG A 128 -4.38 6.59 -4.81
C ARG A 128 -3.66 6.56 -6.17
N PRO A 129 -2.46 7.14 -6.30
CA PRO A 129 -1.69 7.07 -7.54
C PRO A 129 -1.44 5.63 -7.97
N GLY A 130 -1.79 5.28 -9.20
CA GLY A 130 -1.73 3.89 -9.68
C GLY A 130 -2.55 2.89 -8.84
N GLY A 131 -3.46 3.34 -7.98
CA GLY A 131 -4.17 2.47 -7.03
C GLY A 131 -3.38 2.08 -5.76
N VAL A 132 -2.14 2.57 -5.58
CA VAL A 132 -1.30 2.29 -4.41
C VAL A 132 -1.93 2.86 -3.14
N LYS A 133 -1.94 2.08 -2.06
CA LYS A 133 -2.38 2.52 -0.73
C LYS A 133 -1.27 3.32 -0.05
N VAL A 134 -1.28 4.63 -0.26
CA VAL A 134 -0.30 5.52 0.38
C VAL A 134 -0.83 5.96 1.74
N HIS A 135 -0.13 5.58 2.80
CA HIS A 135 -0.33 6.09 4.15
C HIS A 135 0.54 7.34 4.32
N GLY A 136 0.03 8.47 3.79
CA GLY A 136 0.68 9.78 3.86
C GLY A 136 0.52 10.46 5.21
N GLY A 137 1.23 11.57 5.40
CA GLY A 137 1.11 12.40 6.61
C GLY A 137 1.99 11.92 7.75
N GLY A 138 3.19 11.45 7.44
CA GLY A 138 4.19 11.15 8.47
C GLY A 138 4.63 12.43 9.16
N LEU A 139 4.18 12.66 10.39
CA LEU A 139 4.60 13.84 11.15
C LEU A 139 6.12 13.79 11.39
N ILE A 140 6.82 14.79 10.87
CA ILE A 140 8.21 15.05 11.23
C ILE A 140 8.20 15.81 12.55
N LEU A 141 8.90 15.27 13.55
CA LEU A 141 9.00 15.91 14.86
C LEU A 141 9.82 17.19 14.76
N GLU A 142 9.21 18.30 15.19
CA GLU A 142 9.87 19.60 15.33
C GLU A 142 9.83 20.06 16.80
N PRO A 143 10.80 20.87 17.24
CA PRO A 143 10.76 21.51 18.55
C PRO A 143 9.46 22.30 18.77
N GLY A 144 8.89 22.18 19.97
CA GLY A 144 7.68 22.90 20.36
C GLY A 144 6.36 22.13 20.17
N LEU A 145 6.39 20.94 19.54
CA LEU A 145 5.24 20.03 19.56
C LEU A 145 4.93 19.56 20.98
N THR A 146 3.65 19.47 21.29
CA THR A 146 3.12 19.01 22.57
C THR A 146 2.22 17.78 22.39
N GLU A 147 1.88 17.07 23.46
CA GLU A 147 0.93 15.96 23.41
C GLU A 147 -0.43 16.37 22.81
N GLN A 148 -0.83 17.63 22.98
CA GLN A 148 -2.09 18.14 22.44
C GLN A 148 -2.09 18.14 20.91
N ASP A 149 -0.95 18.43 20.27
CA ASP A 149 -0.82 18.40 18.82
C ASP A 149 -1.04 17.00 18.24
N PHE A 150 -0.59 15.95 18.93
CA PHE A 150 -0.83 14.57 18.52
C PHE A 150 -2.30 14.18 18.66
N LYS A 151 -2.98 14.64 19.71
CA LYS A 151 -4.43 14.39 19.92
C LYS A 151 -5.27 15.04 18.83
N GLU A 152 -4.86 16.20 18.31
CA GLU A 152 -5.56 16.91 17.24
C GLU A 152 -5.43 16.24 15.86
N MET A 153 -4.38 15.43 15.66
CA MET A 153 -4.15 14.70 14.41
C MET A 153 -4.76 13.29 14.39
N ALA A 154 -5.14 12.75 15.55
CA ALA A 154 -5.60 11.37 15.72
C ALA A 154 -6.98 11.10 15.09
#